data_AF-A0A6J4SZH3-F1
#
_entry.id   AF-A0A6J4SZH3-F1
#
_cell.length_a   1.000
_cell.length_b   1.000
_cell.length_c   1.000
_cell.angle_alpha   90.00
_cell.angle_beta   90.00
_cell.angle_gamma   90.00
#
_symmetry.space_group_name_H-M   'P 1'
#
loop_
_entity.id
_entity.type
_entity.pdbx_description
1 polymer ?
#
loop_
_entity_poly.entity_id
_entity_poly.type
_entity_poly.pdbx_seq_one_letter_code
_entity_poly.pdbx_strand_id
1 'polypeptide(L)'
;MNNDKSLFLPENLNVELYDPESNAWRRGPAQREGRAYHSTALLLPDGRVVSAGDDTNGGDTADTAEIYSPPYLFNGPRPEITGAPSTLAYGQSFTADVAGSPPARAALVAPGATTHGNDMSQRYVPLAVTATSDTSLTLTAPARAEHAPPGVYMLFVLNSASVPSVARFVRLTGGSAPPPPPPPPPPPPPPPPSVATGGPSVAGKLKDALADVTQPLAAPVAEALQQVLNLLAEVVARTASGLGGAVDSLLAPK
;
A
#
# COMPACT_ATOMS: atom_id res chain seq x y z
N MET A 1 -10.55 -14.23 -2.23
CA MET A 1 -9.17 -13.87 -2.61
C MET A 1 -8.46 -15.16 -2.94
N ASN A 2 -7.96 -15.29 -4.17
CA ASN A 2 -7.42 -16.55 -4.66
C ASN A 2 -6.11 -16.86 -3.93
N ASN A 3 -6.08 -18.04 -3.34
CA ASN A 3 -4.99 -18.71 -2.65
C ASN A 3 -3.89 -19.17 -3.61
N ASP A 4 -3.49 -18.32 -4.56
CA ASP A 4 -2.42 -18.67 -5.49
C ASP A 4 -1.09 -18.78 -4.75
N LYS A 5 -0.68 -20.03 -4.50
CA LYS A 5 0.55 -20.38 -3.79
C LYS A 5 1.80 -20.10 -4.62
N SER A 6 1.66 -19.73 -5.89
CA SER A 6 2.80 -19.40 -6.76
C SER A 6 3.64 -18.24 -6.22
N LEU A 7 3.02 -17.32 -5.48
CA LEU A 7 3.71 -16.17 -4.86
C LEU A 7 4.68 -16.58 -3.74
N PHE A 8 4.53 -17.78 -3.18
CA PHE A 8 5.35 -18.30 -2.09
C PHE A 8 6.38 -19.34 -2.55
N LEU A 9 6.58 -19.46 -3.86
CA LEU A 9 7.62 -20.35 -4.37
C LEU A 9 9.00 -19.81 -4.00
N PRO A 10 10.00 -20.68 -3.77
CA PRO A 10 11.33 -20.28 -3.29
C PRO A 10 12.00 -19.19 -4.15
N GLU A 11 11.72 -19.17 -5.45
CA GLU A 11 12.22 -18.15 -6.38
C GLU A 11 11.71 -16.73 -6.09
N ASN A 12 10.56 -16.58 -5.43
CA ASN A 12 9.93 -15.30 -5.09
C ASN A 12 10.35 -14.79 -3.70
N LEU A 13 11.16 -15.56 -2.97
CA LEU A 13 11.70 -15.15 -1.68
C LEU A 13 12.97 -14.30 -1.81
N ASN A 14 13.61 -14.29 -2.99
CA ASN A 14 14.82 -13.53 -3.20
C ASN A 14 14.54 -12.04 -3.33
N VAL A 15 15.34 -11.22 -2.64
CA VAL A 15 15.45 -9.81 -2.98
C VAL A 15 16.03 -9.68 -4.39
N GLU A 16 15.50 -8.77 -5.20
CA GLU A 16 16.07 -8.41 -6.49
C GLU A 16 16.52 -6.94 -6.46
N LEU A 17 17.77 -6.70 -6.84
CA LEU A 17 18.36 -5.37 -6.88
C LEU A 17 18.50 -4.94 -8.34
N TYR A 18 17.82 -3.86 -8.70
CA TYR A 18 17.99 -3.19 -9.98
C TYR A 18 19.05 -2.11 -9.89
N ASP A 19 20.01 -2.14 -10.82
CA ASP A 19 20.99 -1.09 -11.01
C ASP A 19 20.63 -0.28 -12.28
N PRO A 20 20.25 1.02 -12.14
CA PRO A 20 19.90 1.84 -13.29
C PRO A 20 21.09 2.24 -14.16
N GLU A 21 22.34 2.20 -13.67
CA GLU A 21 23.52 2.53 -14.48
C GLU A 21 23.82 1.41 -15.47
N SER A 22 23.75 0.16 -15.03
CA SER A 22 23.96 -1.02 -15.87
C SER A 22 22.67 -1.57 -16.48
N ASN A 23 21.50 -1.05 -16.10
CA ASN A 23 20.18 -1.54 -16.49
C ASN A 23 20.04 -3.07 -16.28
N ALA A 24 20.50 -3.54 -15.12
CA ALA A 24 20.58 -4.96 -14.82
C ALA A 24 19.99 -5.29 -13.45
N TRP A 25 19.41 -6.49 -13.36
CA TRP A 25 18.94 -7.07 -12.12
C TRP A 25 19.98 -8.02 -11.55
N ARG A 26 20.15 -7.99 -10.22
CA ARG A 26 20.94 -8.96 -9.48
C ARG A 26 20.11 -9.56 -8.35
N ARG A 27 20.14 -10.88 -8.25
CA ARG A 27 19.51 -11.62 -7.18
C ARG A 27 20.30 -11.48 -5.87
N GLY A 28 19.60 -11.19 -4.79
CA GLY A 28 20.09 -11.14 -3.42
C GLY A 28 19.73 -12.40 -2.61
N PRO A 29 19.92 -12.36 -1.28
CA PRO A 29 19.52 -13.46 -0.41
C PRO A 29 17.99 -13.66 -0.43
N ALA A 30 17.56 -14.87 -0.07
CA ALA A 30 16.15 -15.17 0.16
C ALA A 30 15.75 -14.77 1.59
N GLN A 31 14.59 -14.13 1.72
CA GLN A 31 13.92 -13.96 3.01
C GLN A 31 13.30 -15.28 3.48
N ARG A 32 13.07 -15.42 4.78
CA ARG A 32 12.48 -16.64 5.35
C ARG A 32 10.98 -16.68 5.13
N GLU A 33 10.34 -15.53 5.28
CA GLU A 33 8.89 -15.41 5.23
C GLU A 33 8.42 -14.93 3.87
N GLY A 34 7.36 -15.54 3.36
CA GLY A 34 6.71 -15.07 2.15
C GLY A 34 6.06 -13.70 2.37
N ARG A 35 6.27 -12.76 1.44
CA ARG A 35 5.67 -11.42 1.49
C ARG A 35 4.81 -11.21 0.26
N ALA A 36 3.49 -11.29 0.41
CA ALA A 36 2.55 -11.12 -0.68
C ALA A 36 1.61 -9.94 -0.38
N TYR A 37 0.30 -10.16 -0.44
CA TYR A 37 -0.68 -9.12 -0.20
C TYR A 37 -0.62 -8.65 1.25
N HIS A 38 -0.86 -7.36 1.49
CA HIS A 38 -0.67 -6.66 2.79
C HIS A 38 0.76 -6.64 3.35
N SER A 39 1.76 -7.07 2.58
CA SER A 39 3.16 -6.82 2.95
C SER A 39 3.59 -5.35 2.73
N THR A 40 4.72 -4.99 3.33
CA THR A 40 5.35 -3.67 3.29
C THR A 40 6.87 -3.78 3.22
N ALA A 41 7.50 -2.82 2.54
CA ALA A 41 8.95 -2.66 2.55
C ALA A 41 9.32 -1.17 2.70
N LEU A 42 10.23 -0.86 3.63
CA LEU A 42 10.62 0.53 3.92
C LEU A 42 12.13 0.67 4.12
N LEU A 43 12.71 1.75 3.56
CA LEU A 43 14.08 2.16 3.84
C LEU A 43 14.20 2.67 5.28
N LEU A 44 15.16 2.14 6.02
CA LEU A 44 15.48 2.58 7.37
C LEU A 44 16.58 3.66 7.37
N PRO A 45 16.63 4.53 8.40
CA PRO A 45 17.67 5.56 8.52
C PRO A 45 19.09 5.02 8.54
N ASP A 46 19.30 3.76 8.93
CA ASP A 46 20.62 3.13 8.94
C ASP A 46 21.01 2.52 7.59
N GLY A 47 20.22 2.74 6.53
CA GLY A 47 20.50 2.23 5.19
C GLY A 47 20.16 0.75 5.01
N ARG A 48 19.45 0.12 5.96
CA ARG A 48 18.84 -1.21 5.76
C ARG A 48 17.41 -1.06 5.24
N VAL A 49 16.79 -2.17 4.85
CA VAL A 49 15.38 -2.22 4.43
C VAL A 49 14.63 -3.16 5.37
N VAL A 50 13.50 -2.73 5.91
CA VAL A 50 12.57 -3.64 6.60
C VAL A 50 11.61 -4.24 5.58
N SER A 51 11.37 -5.54 5.69
CA SER A 51 10.35 -6.31 4.96
C SER A 51 9.41 -6.93 5.99
N ALA A 52 8.12 -6.64 5.95
CA ALA A 52 7.19 -7.04 7.01
C ALA A 52 5.75 -7.23 6.50
N GLY A 53 4.92 -7.85 7.34
CA GLY A 53 3.51 -8.11 7.06
C GLY A 53 3.29 -9.16 5.98
N ASP A 54 2.04 -9.62 5.89
CA ASP A 54 1.42 -10.44 4.84
C ASP A 54 -0.01 -10.79 5.32
N ASP A 55 -0.95 -11.11 4.43
CA ASP A 55 -2.31 -11.57 4.80
C ASP A 55 -2.30 -12.87 5.62
N THR A 56 -1.33 -13.74 5.34
CA THR A 56 -1.31 -15.11 5.85
C THR A 56 -0.15 -15.36 6.79
N ASN A 57 0.75 -14.39 6.98
CA ASN A 57 2.02 -14.58 7.68
C ASN A 57 2.77 -15.82 7.16
N GLY A 58 2.65 -16.11 5.85
CA GLY A 58 3.06 -17.36 5.19
C GLY A 58 2.68 -18.66 5.91
N GLY A 59 1.57 -18.64 6.64
CA GLY A 59 1.05 -19.76 7.41
C GLY A 59 1.43 -19.79 8.89
N ASP A 60 2.18 -18.80 9.38
CA ASP A 60 2.48 -18.65 10.80
C ASP A 60 1.37 -17.89 11.56
N THR A 61 1.34 -18.08 12.87
CA THR A 61 0.39 -17.45 13.80
C THR A 61 0.86 -16.10 14.34
N ALA A 62 2.09 -15.69 14.03
CA ALA A 62 2.69 -14.45 14.49
C ALA A 62 3.09 -13.53 13.33
N ASP A 63 2.88 -12.23 13.52
CA ASP A 63 3.38 -11.22 12.58
C ASP A 63 4.89 -11.12 12.70
N THR A 64 5.58 -11.16 11.56
CA THR A 64 7.05 -11.09 11.50
C THR A 64 7.55 -9.93 10.66
N ALA A 65 8.78 -9.52 10.92
CA ALA A 65 9.54 -8.58 10.11
C ALA A 65 10.99 -9.08 9.95
N GLU A 66 11.55 -8.85 8.78
CA GLU A 66 12.94 -9.15 8.45
C GLU A 66 13.67 -7.88 8.04
N ILE A 67 14.96 -7.79 8.40
CA ILE A 67 15.81 -6.66 8.05
C ILE A 67 16.81 -7.11 6.99
N TYR A 68 16.69 -6.54 5.80
CA TYR A 68 17.65 -6.72 4.72
C TYR A 68 18.78 -5.70 4.84
N SER A 69 20.01 -6.20 4.96
CA SER A 69 21.24 -5.41 4.87
C SER A 69 21.81 -5.48 3.45
N PRO A 70 21.75 -4.40 2.65
CA PRO A 70 22.21 -4.46 1.26
C PRO A 70 23.73 -4.59 1.13
N PRO A 71 24.26 -5.04 -0.03
CA PRO A 71 25.69 -5.32 -0.23
C PRO A 71 26.60 -4.13 0.10
N TYR A 72 26.15 -2.90 -0.13
CA TYR A 72 26.95 -1.71 0.16
C TYR A 72 27.35 -1.57 1.63
N LEU A 73 26.64 -2.19 2.58
CA LEU A 73 26.98 -2.15 4.00
C LEU A 73 28.19 -3.04 4.34
N PHE A 74 28.63 -3.87 3.41
CA PHE A 74 29.76 -4.79 3.58
C PHE A 74 31.01 -4.35 2.80
N ASN A 75 30.97 -3.19 2.13
CA ASN A 75 32.07 -2.68 1.29
C ASN A 75 33.14 -1.88 2.07
N GLY A 76 33.09 -1.86 3.40
CA GLY A 76 34.06 -1.16 4.24
C GLY A 76 33.43 -0.31 5.35
N PRO A 77 34.22 0.55 6.02
CA PRO A 77 33.72 1.41 7.08
C PRO A 77 32.72 2.44 6.55
N ARG A 78 31.72 2.76 7.38
CA ARG A 78 30.71 3.77 7.05
C ARG A 78 31.23 5.17 7.34
N PRO A 79 30.93 6.18 6.51
CA PRO A 79 31.06 7.57 6.92
C PRO A 79 30.05 7.90 8.04
N GLU A 80 30.38 8.83 8.92
CA GLU A 80 29.51 9.31 9.99
C GLU A 80 29.26 10.81 9.82
N ILE A 81 28.01 11.25 9.74
CA ILE A 81 27.67 12.68 9.69
C ILE A 81 27.74 13.25 11.11
N THR A 82 28.75 14.05 11.39
CA THR A 82 28.97 14.67 12.71
C THR A 82 28.35 16.07 12.79
N GLY A 83 28.22 16.77 11.66
CA GLY A 83 27.64 18.11 11.55
C GLY A 83 26.88 18.31 10.24
N ALA A 84 25.68 18.91 10.32
CA ALA A 84 24.90 19.38 9.17
C ALA A 84 23.69 20.20 9.68
N PRO A 85 23.18 21.18 8.91
CA PRO A 85 21.95 21.89 9.28
C PRO A 85 20.74 20.95 9.39
N SER A 86 19.85 21.21 10.36
CA SER A 86 18.58 20.48 10.50
C SER A 86 17.48 21.00 9.58
N THR A 87 17.67 22.19 9.00
CA THR A 87 16.73 22.84 8.07
C THR A 87 17.50 23.42 6.89
N LEU A 88 16.92 23.31 5.71
CA LEU A 88 17.48 23.80 4.45
C LEU A 88 16.43 24.60 3.67
N ALA A 89 16.85 25.72 3.09
CA ALA A 89 16.11 26.40 2.03
C ALA A 89 16.50 25.84 0.65
N TYR A 90 15.62 25.97 -0.34
CA TYR A 90 15.96 25.57 -1.71
C TYR A 90 17.13 26.39 -2.27
N GLY A 91 18.04 25.70 -2.97
CA GLY A 91 19.27 26.29 -3.53
C GLY A 91 20.31 26.73 -2.50
N GLN A 92 20.08 26.51 -1.20
CA GLN A 92 21.03 26.84 -0.15
C GLN A 92 22.32 26.02 -0.29
N SER A 93 23.47 26.69 -0.23
CA SER A 93 24.76 26.02 0.01
C SER A 93 24.92 25.70 1.50
N PHE A 94 25.35 24.47 1.82
CA PHE A 94 25.58 24.03 3.18
C PHE A 94 26.72 23.01 3.27
N THR A 95 27.25 22.82 4.48
CA THR A 95 28.31 21.83 4.72
C THR A 95 27.76 20.65 5.53
N ALA A 96 28.21 19.45 5.18
CA ALA A 96 28.11 18.27 6.02
C ALA A 96 29.53 17.87 6.49
N ASP A 97 29.74 17.87 7.81
CA ASP A 97 30.96 17.39 8.46
C ASP A 97 30.87 15.88 8.65
N VAL A 98 31.97 15.19 8.36
CA VAL A 98 32.02 13.74 8.23
C VAL A 98 33.25 13.17 8.93
N ALA A 99 33.05 12.07 9.65
CA ALA A 99 34.11 11.26 10.26
C ALA A 99 34.07 9.80 9.75
N GLY A 100 35.03 8.99 10.19
CA GLY A 100 35.10 7.56 9.93
C GLY A 100 35.65 7.19 8.54
N SER A 101 35.14 7.79 7.47
CA SER A 101 35.69 7.64 6.12
C SER A 101 35.45 8.89 5.26
N PRO A 102 36.37 9.22 4.33
CA PRO A 102 36.21 10.38 3.46
C PRO A 102 34.91 10.34 2.65
N PRO A 103 34.11 11.43 2.67
CA PRO A 103 32.88 11.48 1.92
C PRO A 103 33.11 11.74 0.44
N ALA A 104 32.22 11.25 -0.42
CA ALA A 104 32.31 11.42 -1.87
C ALA A 104 31.01 11.94 -2.49
N ARG A 105 29.85 11.49 -1.99
CA ARG A 105 28.53 11.84 -2.52
C ARG A 105 27.55 12.06 -1.37
N ALA A 106 26.45 12.76 -1.65
CA ALA A 106 25.35 12.89 -0.71
C ALA A 106 24.00 12.88 -1.43
N ALA A 107 22.96 12.46 -0.73
CA ALA A 107 21.60 12.47 -1.23
C ALA A 107 20.61 12.71 -0.10
N LEU A 108 19.48 13.30 -0.45
CA LEU A 108 18.28 13.33 0.37
C LEU A 108 17.34 12.21 -0.08
N VAL A 109 16.80 11.46 0.88
CA VAL A 109 15.75 10.47 0.64
C VAL A 109 14.54 10.82 1.48
N ALA A 110 13.38 11.05 0.85
CA ALA A 110 12.16 11.25 1.63
C ALA A 110 11.77 9.94 2.34
N PRO A 111 11.36 9.98 3.62
CA PRO A 111 10.79 8.82 4.28
C PRO A 111 9.61 8.26 3.49
N GLY A 112 9.59 6.94 3.35
CA GLY A 112 8.51 6.21 2.71
C GLY A 112 7.33 5.99 3.65
N ALA A 113 6.16 5.79 3.06
CA ALA A 113 4.98 5.28 3.74
C ALA A 113 4.23 4.42 2.73
N THR A 114 4.17 3.11 2.99
CA THR A 114 3.69 2.14 2.02
C THR A 114 2.55 1.27 2.54
N THR A 115 1.59 1.01 1.66
CA THR A 115 0.54 0.01 1.84
C THR A 115 0.08 -0.49 0.47
N HIS A 116 -0.31 -1.76 0.39
CA HIS A 116 -0.82 -2.37 -0.85
C HIS A 116 0.14 -2.19 -2.06
N GLY A 117 1.45 -2.19 -1.80
CA GLY A 117 2.47 -1.96 -2.84
C GLY A 117 2.58 -0.50 -3.33
N ASN A 118 1.98 0.47 -2.63
CA ASN A 118 2.00 1.87 -3.02
C ASN A 118 2.82 2.68 -2.02
N ASP A 119 3.93 3.28 -2.46
CA ASP A 119 4.63 4.36 -1.76
C ASP A 119 4.63 5.61 -2.65
N MET A 120 3.91 6.64 -2.22
CA MET A 120 3.82 7.92 -2.94
C MET A 120 4.74 8.99 -2.35
N SER A 121 5.48 8.65 -1.29
CA SER A 121 6.31 9.58 -0.52
C SER A 121 7.78 9.44 -0.89
N GLN A 122 8.29 8.21 -0.91
CA GLN A 122 9.72 7.95 -1.07
C GLN A 122 10.25 8.52 -2.39
N ARG A 123 11.36 9.25 -2.29
CA ARG A 123 12.08 9.78 -3.45
C ARG A 123 13.56 9.91 -3.14
N TYR A 124 14.39 9.63 -4.13
CA TYR A 124 15.82 9.87 -4.09
C TYR A 124 16.15 11.20 -4.76
N VAL A 125 16.86 12.09 -4.07
CA VAL A 125 17.26 13.40 -4.56
C VAL A 125 18.78 13.54 -4.39
N PRO A 126 19.59 13.33 -5.45
CA PRO A 126 21.02 13.53 -5.36
C PRO A 126 21.36 15.00 -5.09
N LEU A 127 22.36 15.25 -4.27
CA LEU A 127 22.84 16.60 -3.96
C LEU A 127 24.07 16.92 -4.80
N ALA A 128 24.14 18.16 -5.29
CA ALA A 128 25.32 18.65 -5.98
C ALA A 128 26.44 18.90 -4.95
N VAL A 129 27.59 18.26 -5.16
CA VAL A 129 28.81 18.49 -4.38
C VAL A 129 29.61 19.60 -5.04
N THR A 130 29.86 20.69 -4.32
CA THR A 130 30.61 21.85 -4.81
C THR A 130 32.04 21.91 -4.28
N ALA A 131 32.32 21.26 -3.15
CA ALA A 131 33.66 21.04 -2.63
C ALA A 131 33.70 19.77 -1.77
N THR A 132 34.84 19.11 -1.74
CA THR A 132 35.09 17.91 -0.93
C THR A 132 36.42 18.06 -0.20
N SER A 133 36.46 17.58 1.04
CA SER A 133 37.68 17.32 1.80
C SER A 133 37.61 15.92 2.42
N ASP A 134 38.67 15.50 3.11
CA ASP A 134 38.68 14.21 3.82
C ASP A 134 37.64 14.13 4.95
N THR A 135 37.13 15.27 5.43
CA THR A 135 36.23 15.35 6.58
C THR A 135 34.96 16.15 6.32
N SER A 136 34.69 16.57 5.08
CA SER A 136 33.48 17.34 4.77
C SER A 136 33.07 17.35 3.30
N LEU A 137 31.78 17.61 3.06
CA LEU A 137 31.22 18.00 1.76
C LEU A 137 30.56 19.37 1.87
N THR A 138 30.85 20.24 0.91
CA THR A 138 29.99 21.40 0.62
C THR A 138 28.98 20.99 -0.45
N LEU A 139 27.70 21.17 -0.15
CA LEU A 139 26.56 20.68 -0.89
C LEU A 139 25.62 21.83 -1.25
N THR A 140 24.89 21.69 -2.35
CA THR A 140 23.77 22.59 -2.67
C THR A 140 22.46 21.84 -2.47
N ALA A 141 21.58 22.38 -1.63
CA ALA A 141 20.22 21.89 -1.43
C ALA A 141 19.44 21.91 -2.76
N PRO A 142 18.41 21.07 -2.94
CA PRO A 142 17.63 21.03 -4.17
C PRO A 142 17.17 22.42 -4.59
N ALA A 143 17.20 22.71 -5.89
CA ALA A 143 16.93 24.06 -6.38
C ALA A 143 15.45 24.46 -6.29
N ARG A 144 14.53 23.49 -6.36
CA ARG A 144 13.08 23.75 -6.43
C ARG A 144 12.23 22.64 -5.82
N ALA A 145 11.01 23.01 -5.43
CA ALA A 145 10.04 22.15 -4.75
C ALA A 145 9.42 21.06 -5.64
N GLU A 146 9.41 21.23 -6.96
CA GLU A 146 8.81 20.25 -7.88
C GLU A 146 9.60 18.93 -7.89
N HIS A 147 10.92 19.01 -7.69
CA HIS A 147 11.80 17.83 -7.62
C HIS A 147 11.86 17.25 -6.20
N ALA A 148 11.91 18.14 -5.20
CA ALA A 148 11.97 17.77 -3.78
C ALA A 148 10.92 18.58 -3.01
N PRO A 149 9.68 18.08 -2.86
CA PRO A 149 8.64 18.77 -2.11
C PRO A 149 9.07 19.15 -0.69
N PRO A 150 8.53 20.23 -0.10
CA PRO A 150 8.90 20.62 1.25
C PRO A 150 8.52 19.51 2.23
N GLY A 151 9.39 19.22 3.18
CA GLY A 151 9.19 18.10 4.08
C GLY A 151 10.46 17.64 4.77
N VAL A 152 10.35 16.55 5.50
CA VAL A 152 11.48 15.90 6.17
C VAL A 152 12.13 14.91 5.23
N TYR A 153 13.46 14.90 5.22
CA TYR A 153 14.29 14.02 4.42
C TYR A 153 15.37 13.37 5.29
N MET A 154 15.77 12.18 4.92
CA MET A 154 16.99 11.53 5.40
C MET A 154 18.17 12.00 4.54
N LEU A 155 19.11 12.72 5.14
CA LEU A 155 20.40 13.04 4.52
C LEU A 155 21.34 11.86 4.72
N PHE A 156 21.77 11.26 3.61
CA PHE A 156 22.83 10.27 3.57
C PHE A 156 24.09 10.87 2.93
N VAL A 157 25.24 10.55 3.50
CA VAL A 157 26.55 10.75 2.87
C VAL A 157 27.12 9.38 2.52
N LEU A 158 27.72 9.26 1.34
CA LEU A 158 28.37 8.04 0.88
C LEU A 158 29.85 8.30 0.63
N ASN A 159 30.70 7.33 0.96
CA ASN A 159 32.11 7.35 0.58
C ASN A 159 32.31 6.86 -0.89
N SER A 160 33.56 6.83 -1.35
CA SER A 160 33.90 6.39 -2.71
C SER A 160 33.57 4.92 -2.99
N ALA A 161 33.51 4.07 -1.96
CA ALA A 161 33.08 2.67 -2.04
C ALA A 161 31.54 2.50 -2.01
N SER A 162 30.79 3.61 -2.06
CA SER A 162 29.32 3.65 -1.98
C SER A 162 28.74 3.17 -0.65
N VAL A 163 29.54 3.12 0.43
CA VAL A 163 29.03 2.81 1.77
C VAL A 163 28.32 4.06 2.33
N PRO A 164 27.02 3.97 2.70
CA PRO A 164 26.29 5.11 3.22
C PRO A 164 26.49 5.29 4.73
N SER A 165 26.38 6.53 5.19
CA SER A 165 26.25 6.87 6.61
C SER A 165 24.92 6.37 7.18
N VAL A 166 24.78 6.37 8.51
CA VAL A 166 23.43 6.49 9.09
C VAL A 166 22.90 7.89 8.72
N ALA A 167 21.62 7.99 8.41
CA ALA A 167 21.02 9.23 8.00
C ALA A 167 20.92 10.24 9.14
N ARG A 168 21.02 11.52 8.79
CA ARG A 168 20.55 12.62 9.63
C ARG A 168 19.26 13.17 9.04
N PHE A 169 18.23 13.38 9.85
CA PHE A 169 17.01 14.01 9.37
C PHE A 169 17.20 15.52 9.17
N VAL A 170 16.76 16.02 8.02
CA VAL A 170 16.78 17.44 7.64
C VAL A 170 15.42 17.84 7.08
N ARG A 171 15.02 19.09 7.27
CA ARG A 171 13.75 19.61 6.75
C ARG A 171 13.99 20.60 5.61
N LEU A 172 13.44 20.34 4.43
CA LEU A 172 13.35 21.32 3.35
C LEU A 172 12.19 22.27 3.62
N THR A 173 12.50 23.57 3.56
CA THR A 173 11.56 24.67 3.83
C THR A 173 11.49 25.61 2.65
N GLY A 174 10.33 26.25 2.46
CA GLY A 174 10.17 27.29 1.44
C GLY A 174 9.79 26.77 0.06
N GLY A 175 8.61 26.18 -0.06
CA GLY A 175 7.91 25.99 -1.32
C GLY A 175 6.45 25.81 -0.94
N SER A 176 5.54 26.61 -1.45
CA SER A 176 4.13 26.23 -1.33
C SER A 176 3.96 25.01 -2.23
N ALA A 177 3.68 23.84 -1.67
CA ALA A 177 3.05 22.81 -2.47
C ALA A 177 1.77 23.45 -3.07
N PRO A 178 1.52 23.32 -4.38
CA PRO A 178 0.20 23.67 -4.90
C PRO A 178 -0.84 22.94 -4.04
N PRO A 179 -1.97 23.58 -3.67
CA PRO A 179 -3.03 22.87 -2.99
C PRO A 179 -3.37 21.60 -3.81
N PRO A 180 -3.65 20.46 -3.16
CA PRO A 180 -4.04 19.26 -3.89
C PRO A 180 -5.19 19.62 -4.83
N PRO A 181 -5.24 19.05 -6.06
CA PRO A 181 -6.37 19.26 -6.93
C PRO A 181 -7.66 18.88 -6.17
N PRO A 182 -8.78 19.60 -6.38
CA PRO A 182 -10.03 19.23 -5.76
C PRO A 182 -10.35 17.77 -6.10
N PRO A 183 -10.95 17.01 -5.16
CA PRO A 183 -11.37 15.65 -5.45
C PRO A 183 -12.27 15.64 -6.70
N PRO A 184 -12.19 14.60 -7.55
CA PRO A 184 -13.12 14.47 -8.66
C PRO A 184 -14.56 14.50 -8.12
N PRO A 185 -15.51 15.06 -8.88
CA PRO A 185 -16.91 15.03 -8.48
C PRO A 185 -17.33 13.57 -8.23
N PRO A 186 -18.21 13.31 -7.23
CA PRO A 186 -18.72 11.98 -7.00
C PRO A 186 -19.34 11.45 -8.30
N PRO A 187 -19.20 10.15 -8.59
CA PRO A 187 -19.87 9.56 -9.74
C PRO A 187 -21.39 9.84 -9.63
N PRO A 188 -22.08 10.02 -10.76
CA PRO A 188 -23.52 10.17 -10.73
C PRO A 188 -24.15 8.97 -10.02
N PRO A 189 -25.23 9.17 -9.24
CA PRO A 189 -25.94 8.06 -8.65
C PRO A 189 -26.32 7.06 -9.75
N PRO A 190 -26.27 5.74 -9.46
CA PRO A 190 -26.73 4.76 -10.43
C PRO A 190 -28.18 5.09 -10.83
N PRO A 191 -28.55 4.88 -12.10
CA PRO A 191 -29.94 5.04 -12.50
C PRO A 191 -30.82 4.18 -11.57
N PRO A 192 -32.01 4.66 -11.18
CA PRO A 192 -32.96 3.82 -10.47
C PRO A 192 -33.13 2.52 -11.28
N PRO A 193 -33.24 1.35 -10.61
CA PRO A 193 -33.43 0.10 -11.31
C PRO A 193 -34.59 0.28 -12.29
N SER A 194 -34.31 0.09 -13.57
CA SER A 194 -35.36 0.09 -14.58
C SER A 194 -36.28 -1.06 -14.23
N VAL A 195 -37.46 -0.75 -13.70
CA VAL A 195 -38.52 -1.74 -13.54
C VAL A 195 -38.94 -2.08 -14.97
N ALA A 196 -38.35 -3.14 -15.51
CA ALA A 196 -38.86 -3.76 -16.72
C ALA A 196 -40.28 -4.22 -16.38
N THR A 197 -41.29 -3.55 -16.93
CA THR A 197 -42.71 -3.89 -16.83
C THR A 197 -43.08 -5.16 -17.60
N GLY A 198 -42.14 -6.10 -17.75
CA GLY A 198 -42.28 -7.29 -18.58
C GLY A 198 -41.47 -8.51 -18.14
N GLY A 199 -41.03 -8.59 -16.88
CA GLY A 199 -40.45 -9.81 -16.32
C GLY A 199 -41.49 -10.66 -15.59
N PRO A 200 -41.43 -12.01 -15.63
CA PRO A 200 -42.39 -12.84 -14.90
C PRO A 200 -42.37 -12.51 -13.41
N SER A 201 -43.56 -12.42 -12.82
CA SER A 201 -43.79 -12.15 -11.39
C SER A 201 -42.90 -13.03 -10.50
N VAL A 202 -42.60 -12.56 -9.29
CA VAL A 202 -41.90 -13.32 -8.23
C VAL A 202 -42.56 -14.69 -7.99
N ALA A 203 -43.86 -14.82 -8.24
CA ALA A 203 -44.59 -16.10 -8.19
C ALA A 203 -44.19 -17.09 -9.30
N GLY A 204 -43.74 -16.60 -10.47
CA GLY A 204 -43.23 -17.41 -11.57
C GLY A 204 -41.86 -18.01 -11.26
N LYS A 205 -40.93 -17.20 -10.76
CA LYS A 205 -39.59 -17.68 -10.35
C LYS A 205 -39.65 -18.68 -9.19
N LEU A 206 -40.63 -18.54 -8.29
CA LEU A 206 -40.83 -19.49 -7.19
C LEU A 206 -41.39 -20.82 -7.69
N LYS A 207 -42.30 -20.82 -8.68
CA LYS A 207 -42.80 -22.07 -9.31
C LYS A 207 -41.71 -22.85 -10.03
N ASP A 208 -40.82 -22.17 -10.74
CA ASP A 208 -39.73 -22.82 -11.47
C ASP A 208 -38.68 -23.39 -10.51
N ALA A 209 -38.39 -22.70 -9.40
CA ALA A 209 -37.52 -23.21 -8.34
C ALA A 209 -38.13 -24.39 -7.55
N LEU A 210 -39.46 -24.47 -7.44
CA LEU A 210 -40.15 -25.60 -6.79
C LEU A 210 -40.19 -26.87 -7.67
N ALA A 211 -40.17 -26.72 -9.00
CA ALA A 211 -40.16 -27.86 -9.92
C ALA A 211 -38.81 -28.61 -9.92
N ASP A 212 -37.70 -27.93 -9.58
CA ASP A 212 -36.36 -28.50 -9.57
C ASP A 212 -36.06 -29.35 -8.31
N VAL A 213 -36.82 -29.14 -7.22
CA VAL A 213 -36.63 -29.85 -5.94
C VAL A 213 -37.41 -31.18 -5.86
N THR A 214 -38.19 -31.55 -6.88
CA THR A 214 -39.04 -32.76 -6.91
C THR A 214 -38.52 -33.91 -7.78
N GLN A 215 -37.20 -34.05 -7.91
CA GLN A 215 -36.57 -35.35 -8.25
C GLN A 215 -36.64 -36.29 -7.01
N PRO A 216 -36.77 -37.61 -7.15
CA PRO A 216 -37.49 -38.42 -6.16
C PRO A 216 -36.73 -38.54 -4.83
N LEU A 217 -37.20 -37.80 -3.82
CA LEU A 217 -36.85 -37.95 -2.42
C LEU A 217 -37.75 -39.04 -1.79
N ALA A 218 -37.19 -39.84 -0.87
CA ALA A 218 -37.96 -40.87 -0.17
C ALA A 218 -39.18 -40.28 0.56
N ALA A 219 -40.31 -41.00 0.52
CA ALA A 219 -41.64 -40.54 0.96
C ALA A 219 -41.72 -39.69 2.26
N PRO A 220 -41.00 -40.00 3.36
CA PRO A 220 -41.10 -39.18 4.58
C PRO A 220 -40.45 -37.78 4.47
N VAL A 221 -39.52 -37.57 3.53
CA VAL A 221 -38.88 -36.26 3.30
C VAL A 221 -39.78 -35.32 2.51
N ALA A 222 -40.61 -35.87 1.61
CA ALA A 222 -41.54 -35.11 0.80
C ALA A 222 -42.66 -34.46 1.64
N GLU A 223 -43.14 -35.16 2.67
CA GLU A 223 -44.23 -34.67 3.53
C GLU A 223 -43.78 -33.54 4.47
N ALA A 224 -42.56 -33.65 5.02
CA ALA A 224 -41.93 -32.59 5.81
C ALA A 224 -41.64 -31.33 4.98
N LEU A 225 -41.18 -31.51 3.73
CA LEU A 225 -40.93 -30.40 2.82
C LEU A 225 -42.23 -29.69 2.42
N GLN A 226 -43.31 -30.44 2.19
CA GLN A 226 -44.63 -29.89 1.87
C GLN A 226 -45.22 -29.06 3.02
N GLN A 227 -45.01 -29.48 4.27
CA GLN A 227 -45.43 -28.71 5.45
C GLN A 227 -44.66 -27.38 5.60
N VAL A 228 -43.35 -27.38 5.34
CA VAL A 228 -42.53 -26.16 5.36
C VAL A 228 -42.93 -25.19 4.24
N LEU A 229 -43.24 -25.72 3.05
CA LEU A 229 -43.70 -24.90 1.92
C LEU A 229 -45.07 -24.25 2.18
N ASN A 230 -46.00 -24.96 2.80
CA ASN A 230 -47.30 -24.39 3.19
C ASN A 230 -47.13 -23.27 4.23
N LEU A 231 -46.22 -23.45 5.19
CA LEU A 231 -45.92 -22.44 6.21
C LEU A 231 -45.31 -21.16 5.60
N LEU A 232 -44.40 -21.31 4.63
CA LEU A 232 -43.79 -20.19 3.91
C LEU A 232 -44.82 -19.43 3.06
N ALA A 233 -45.75 -20.13 2.41
CA ALA A 233 -46.82 -19.50 1.64
C ALA A 233 -47.75 -18.66 2.52
N GLU A 234 -48.08 -19.12 3.74
CA GLU A 234 -48.86 -18.33 4.70
C GLU A 234 -48.12 -17.08 5.21
N VAL A 235 -46.81 -17.17 5.48
CA VAL A 235 -45.99 -16.03 5.92
C VAL A 235 -45.91 -14.95 4.84
N VAL A 236 -45.81 -15.36 3.57
CA VAL A 236 -45.81 -14.44 2.43
C VAL A 236 -47.19 -13.79 2.24
N ALA A 237 -48.29 -14.52 2.42
CA ALA A 237 -49.64 -13.95 2.35
C ALA A 237 -49.94 -12.94 3.48
N ARG A 238 -49.42 -13.18 4.69
CA ARG A 238 -49.57 -12.27 5.84
C ARG A 238 -48.73 -10.99 5.70
N THR A 239 -47.56 -11.08 5.09
CA THR A 239 -46.71 -9.91 4.81
C THR A 239 -47.26 -9.05 3.67
N ALA A 240 -47.88 -9.66 2.64
CA ALA A 240 -48.55 -8.93 1.57
C ALA A 240 -49.83 -8.19 2.03
N SER A 241 -50.60 -8.74 2.98
CA SER A 241 -51.80 -8.09 3.52
C SER A 241 -51.49 -7.01 4.57
N GLY A 242 -50.38 -7.14 5.31
CA GLY A 242 -49.94 -6.14 6.30
C GLY A 242 -49.41 -4.83 5.71
N LEU A 243 -48.94 -4.83 4.46
CA LEU A 243 -48.49 -3.61 3.78
C LEU A 243 -49.62 -2.79 3.14
N GLY A 244 -50.83 -3.33 2.98
CA GLY A 244 -51.98 -2.60 2.40
C GLY A 244 -52.65 -1.63 3.37
N GLY A 245 -52.60 -1.88 4.68
CA GLY A 245 -53.24 -1.03 5.70
C GLY A 245 -52.37 0.15 6.19
N ALA A 246 -51.05 0.10 5.97
CA ALA A 246 -50.10 1.09 6.50
C ALA A 246 -49.82 2.27 5.55
N VAL A 247 -50.27 2.19 4.29
CA VAL A 247 -50.00 3.21 3.26
C VAL A 247 -51.14 4.22 3.06
N ASP A 248 -52.38 3.89 3.43
CA ASP A 248 -53.52 4.84 3.31
C ASP A 248 -53.62 5.85 4.47
N SER A 249 -52.92 5.63 5.59
CA SER A 249 -52.93 6.54 6.75
C SER A 249 -51.85 7.63 6.72
N LEU A 250 -50.98 7.66 5.69
CA LEU A 250 -49.89 8.65 5.58
C LEU A 250 -50.09 9.71 4.49
N LEU A 251 -51.25 9.75 3.82
CA LEU A 251 -51.55 10.70 2.73
C LEU A 251 -52.83 11.52 2.93
N ALA A 252 -53.42 11.54 4.13
CA ALA A 252 -54.52 12.47 4.44
C ALA A 252 -53.96 13.87 4.80
N PRO A 253 -54.38 14.95 4.09
CA PRO A 253 -53.88 16.30 4.36
C PRO A 253 -54.39 16.81 5.72
N LYS A 254 -53.49 17.39 6.52
CA LYS A 254 -53.81 18.33 7.60
C LYS A 254 -53.28 19.71 7.23
#